data_AF-A0A821GT24-F1
#
_entry.id   AF-A0A821GT24-F1
#
_cell.length_a   1.000
_cell.length_b   1.000
_cell.length_c   1.000
_cell.angle_alpha   90.00
_cell.angle_beta   90.00
_cell.angle_gamma   90.00
#
_symmetry.space_group_name_H-M   'P 1'
#
loop_
_entity.id
_entity.type
_entity.pdbx_description
1 polymer ?
#
loop_
_entity_poly.entity_id
_entity_poly.type
_entity_poly.pdbx_seq_one_letter_code
_entity_poly.pdbx_strand_id
1 'polypeptide(L)'
;PIYIEPDYHPDISFPLAVSVQAVQSLLEEHPDVVAIHLTSPNYYGVLSDVAAIRNLAHSHGVALLVDEAHGSHLGLHSDWPKSAVSLRADIIVQSTHKTQGALTQSAMLHLNDNGLVNRARVAQMLSLLQSSSPSSILLASLDAARMQMATEGRERLATILVLARKARDAICEMDGLWCYGDELIGANGIFAIDPSKLIIRVSETGLSGFEASALLRQEYNLEVEFADLRQIICSITFADTESTTHQLLDALRHLSKYHRQINHADFSLIKPPDGLPRSVISVRDAYFATNVRHVSLDEAVGHVLAESVIPYPPGVPLLVPGEIMEGHHRDFLQYFLGKGGSLVGIADPNLRTVRIINT
;
A
#
# COMPACT_ATOMS: atom_id res chain seq x y z
N PRO A 1 1.04 2.19 -20.11
CA PRO A 1 0.12 1.48 -19.19
C PRO A 1 -1.16 2.31 -19.10
N ILE A 2 -2.28 1.69 -18.74
CA ILE A 2 -3.50 2.41 -18.37
C ILE A 2 -3.63 2.26 -16.86
N TYR A 3 -3.71 3.38 -16.15
CA TYR A 3 -3.82 3.37 -14.68
C TYR A 3 -5.29 3.36 -14.28
N ILE A 4 -5.61 2.60 -13.24
CA ILE A 4 -6.93 2.61 -12.62
C ILE A 4 -6.83 3.52 -11.40
N GLU A 5 -7.62 4.58 -11.38
CA GLU A 5 -7.70 5.47 -10.22
C GLU A 5 -8.45 4.73 -9.08
N PRO A 6 -7.82 4.55 -7.91
CA PRO A 6 -8.50 3.96 -6.75
C PRO A 6 -9.50 4.96 -6.15
N ASP A 7 -10.50 4.45 -5.45
CA ASP A 7 -11.43 5.30 -4.73
C ASP A 7 -10.72 6.02 -3.56
N TYR A 8 -11.22 7.19 -3.18
CA TYR A 8 -10.70 7.99 -2.07
C TYR A 8 -11.79 8.26 -1.03
N HIS A 9 -11.46 8.11 0.25
CA HIS A 9 -12.36 8.47 1.34
C HIS A 9 -11.87 9.79 1.96
N PRO A 10 -12.71 10.84 1.97
CA PRO A 10 -12.30 12.19 2.37
C PRO A 10 -11.75 12.22 3.79
N ASP A 11 -12.37 11.48 4.71
CA ASP A 11 -11.93 11.47 6.10
C ASP A 11 -10.67 10.65 6.33
N ILE A 12 -10.34 9.68 5.48
CA ILE A 12 -9.23 8.73 5.72
C ILE A 12 -7.96 9.19 4.99
N SER A 13 -8.14 10.00 3.94
CA SER A 13 -7.10 10.75 3.26
C SER A 13 -6.01 9.95 2.53
N PHE A 14 -6.25 8.69 2.15
CA PHE A 14 -5.35 7.88 1.33
C PHE A 14 -6.10 7.09 0.22
N PRO A 15 -5.40 6.63 -0.84
CA PRO A 15 -5.97 5.81 -1.91
C PRO A 15 -6.43 4.43 -1.42
N LEU A 16 -7.73 4.12 -1.56
CA LEU A 16 -8.36 2.91 -1.02
C LEU A 16 -8.20 1.71 -1.98
N ALA A 17 -9.20 0.83 -2.02
CA ALA A 17 -9.31 -0.27 -2.95
C ALA A 17 -9.78 0.21 -4.33
N VAL A 18 -9.52 -0.60 -5.34
CA VAL A 18 -10.03 -0.40 -6.70
C VAL A 18 -11.44 -1.01 -6.76
N SER A 19 -12.42 -0.21 -7.16
CA SER A 19 -13.80 -0.67 -7.32
C SER A 19 -14.00 -1.50 -8.59
N VAL A 20 -14.99 -2.39 -8.56
CA VAL A 20 -15.39 -3.19 -9.73
C VAL A 20 -15.84 -2.27 -10.87
N GLN A 21 -16.51 -1.16 -10.54
CA GLN A 21 -17.01 -0.16 -11.48
C GLN A 21 -15.87 0.57 -12.21
N ALA A 22 -14.78 0.90 -11.49
CA ALA A 22 -13.60 1.50 -12.11
C ALA A 22 -12.95 0.54 -13.13
N VAL A 23 -12.83 -0.75 -12.78
CA VAL A 23 -12.33 -1.79 -13.70
C VAL A 23 -13.24 -1.94 -14.91
N GLN A 24 -14.56 -1.97 -14.70
CA GLN A 24 -15.54 -2.11 -15.79
C GLN A 24 -15.41 -0.97 -16.80
N SER A 25 -15.42 0.28 -16.30
CA SER A 25 -15.33 1.46 -17.15
C SER A 25 -14.07 1.43 -18.02
N LEU A 26 -12.94 1.02 -17.44
CA LEU A 26 -11.65 0.96 -18.13
C LEU A 26 -11.60 -0.15 -19.18
N LEU A 27 -12.18 -1.32 -18.91
CA LEU A 27 -12.27 -2.41 -19.90
C LEU A 27 -13.20 -2.05 -21.07
N GLU A 28 -14.25 -1.27 -20.82
CA GLU A 28 -15.15 -0.75 -21.87
C GLU A 28 -14.44 0.30 -22.76
N GLU A 29 -13.63 1.17 -22.16
CA GLU A 29 -12.85 2.19 -22.90
C GLU A 29 -11.64 1.60 -23.65
N HIS A 30 -11.03 0.54 -23.09
CA HIS A 30 -9.80 -0.05 -23.60
C HIS A 30 -9.94 -1.57 -23.84
N PRO A 31 -10.63 -1.98 -24.91
CA PRO A 31 -10.88 -3.39 -25.21
C PRO A 31 -9.63 -4.17 -25.63
N ASP A 32 -8.49 -3.50 -25.84
CA ASP A 32 -7.20 -4.07 -26.18
C ASP A 32 -6.34 -4.47 -24.95
N VAL A 33 -6.82 -4.17 -23.73
CA VAL A 33 -6.17 -4.61 -22.49
C VAL A 33 -6.09 -6.13 -22.44
N VAL A 34 -4.90 -6.65 -22.13
CA VAL A 34 -4.64 -8.11 -22.05
C VAL A 34 -4.50 -8.61 -20.61
N ALA A 35 -4.25 -7.72 -19.66
CA ALA A 35 -4.06 -8.06 -18.26
C ALA A 35 -4.38 -6.87 -17.34
N ILE A 36 -4.90 -7.17 -16.15
CA ILE A 36 -5.05 -6.23 -15.04
C ILE A 36 -4.01 -6.59 -13.98
N HIS A 37 -3.30 -5.58 -13.47
CA HIS A 37 -2.42 -5.73 -12.30
C HIS A 37 -3.01 -4.95 -11.13
N LEU A 38 -3.40 -5.66 -10.08
CA LEU A 38 -4.14 -5.13 -8.94
C LEU A 38 -3.36 -5.37 -7.65
N THR A 39 -3.20 -4.35 -6.82
CA THR A 39 -2.69 -4.53 -5.45
C THR A 39 -3.85 -4.76 -4.49
N SER A 40 -3.87 -5.89 -3.80
CA SER A 40 -4.90 -6.20 -2.79
C SER A 40 -4.39 -7.27 -1.82
N PRO A 41 -4.30 -7.00 -0.50
CA PRO A 41 -4.61 -5.73 0.17
C PRO A 41 -3.60 -4.62 -0.16
N ASN A 42 -4.03 -3.36 -0.04
CA ASN A 42 -3.12 -2.22 -0.03
C ASN A 42 -2.42 -2.09 1.34
N TYR A 43 -1.50 -1.11 1.47
CA TYR A 43 -0.73 -0.89 2.70
C TYR A 43 -1.58 -0.62 3.95
N TYR A 44 -2.81 -0.13 3.77
CA TYR A 44 -3.74 0.19 4.86
C TYR A 44 -4.65 -0.98 5.22
N GLY A 45 -4.38 -2.17 4.65
CA GLY A 45 -5.17 -3.37 4.93
C GLY A 45 -6.51 -3.39 4.19
N VAL A 46 -6.74 -2.54 3.20
CA VAL A 46 -8.00 -2.50 2.45
C VAL A 46 -7.92 -3.45 1.26
N LEU A 47 -8.97 -4.26 1.06
CA LEU A 47 -9.08 -5.22 -0.03
C LEU A 47 -10.13 -4.80 -1.06
N SER A 48 -9.82 -5.07 -2.33
CA SER A 48 -10.78 -4.96 -3.44
C SER A 48 -11.61 -6.25 -3.57
N ASP A 49 -12.75 -6.22 -4.26
CA ASP A 49 -13.51 -7.43 -4.59
C ASP A 49 -12.82 -8.20 -5.73
N VAL A 50 -11.74 -8.90 -5.38
CA VAL A 50 -10.93 -9.68 -6.31
C VAL A 50 -11.78 -10.73 -7.05
N ALA A 51 -12.82 -11.28 -6.41
CA ALA A 51 -13.67 -12.29 -7.04
C ALA A 51 -14.53 -11.68 -8.17
N ALA A 52 -15.15 -10.52 -7.91
CA ALA A 52 -15.93 -9.80 -8.91
C ALA A 52 -15.03 -9.26 -10.04
N ILE A 53 -13.89 -8.65 -9.69
CA ILE A 53 -12.91 -8.14 -10.66
C ILE A 53 -12.40 -9.28 -11.55
N ARG A 54 -12.07 -10.44 -10.99
CA ARG A 54 -11.66 -11.62 -11.77
C ARG A 54 -12.75 -12.04 -12.75
N ASN A 55 -14.00 -12.17 -12.29
CA ASN A 55 -15.10 -12.58 -13.17
C ASN A 55 -15.28 -11.61 -14.35
N LEU A 56 -15.19 -10.31 -14.07
CA LEU A 56 -15.29 -9.26 -15.07
C LEU A 56 -14.11 -9.27 -16.05
N ALA A 57 -12.88 -9.46 -15.56
CA ALA A 57 -11.70 -9.59 -16.40
C ALA A 57 -11.81 -10.82 -17.32
N HIS A 58 -12.20 -11.97 -16.76
CA HIS A 58 -12.34 -13.22 -17.51
C HIS A 58 -13.44 -13.15 -18.56
N SER A 59 -14.54 -12.41 -18.33
CA SER A 59 -15.57 -12.21 -19.36
C SER A 59 -15.08 -11.43 -20.58
N HIS A 60 -13.96 -10.70 -20.44
CA HIS A 60 -13.27 -9.99 -21.52
C HIS A 60 -12.03 -10.73 -22.02
N GLY A 61 -11.75 -11.95 -21.53
CA GLY A 61 -10.54 -12.69 -21.88
C GLY A 61 -9.25 -12.09 -21.30
N VAL A 62 -9.37 -11.26 -20.26
CA VAL A 62 -8.28 -10.53 -19.61
C VAL A 62 -7.79 -11.29 -18.38
N ALA A 63 -6.47 -11.46 -18.24
CA ALA A 63 -5.89 -12.09 -17.05
C ALA A 63 -5.83 -11.12 -15.85
N LEU A 64 -6.06 -11.61 -14.64
CA LEU A 64 -5.93 -10.84 -13.41
C LEU A 64 -4.67 -11.26 -12.62
N LEU A 65 -3.71 -10.34 -12.54
CA LEU A 65 -2.53 -10.45 -11.69
C LEU A 65 -2.79 -9.68 -10.39
N VAL A 66 -2.59 -10.33 -9.25
CA VAL A 66 -2.77 -9.70 -7.93
C VAL A 66 -1.44 -9.62 -7.19
N ASP A 67 -0.99 -8.40 -6.90
CA ASP A 67 0.03 -8.15 -5.90
C ASP A 67 -0.62 -8.25 -4.50
N GLU A 68 -0.46 -9.40 -3.89
CA GLU A 68 -0.90 -9.75 -2.54
C GLU A 68 0.31 -9.73 -1.57
N ALA A 69 1.26 -8.81 -1.78
CA ALA A 69 2.46 -8.72 -0.96
C ALA A 69 2.16 -8.66 0.56
N HIS A 70 1.10 -7.95 0.95
CA HIS A 70 0.67 -7.81 2.34
C HIS A 70 -0.41 -8.82 2.77
N GLY A 71 -0.81 -9.76 1.91
CA GLY A 71 -1.94 -10.65 2.16
C GLY A 71 -1.59 -12.14 2.27
N SER A 72 -0.32 -12.51 2.51
CA SER A 72 0.07 -13.92 2.50
C SER A 72 -0.58 -14.76 3.61
N HIS A 73 -1.02 -14.13 4.69
CA HIS A 73 -1.73 -14.78 5.79
C HIS A 73 -3.25 -14.93 5.55
N LEU A 74 -3.80 -14.32 4.50
CA LEU A 74 -5.23 -14.31 4.20
C LEU A 74 -5.76 -15.69 3.77
N GLY A 75 -7.05 -15.94 4.03
CA GLY A 75 -7.74 -17.18 3.64
C GLY A 75 -7.39 -18.43 4.44
N LEU A 76 -6.57 -18.31 5.50
CA LEU A 76 -6.13 -19.43 6.33
C LEU A 76 -6.99 -19.62 7.60
N HIS A 77 -7.96 -18.73 7.82
CA HIS A 77 -8.99 -18.83 8.85
C HIS A 77 -10.33 -18.32 8.30
N SER A 78 -11.46 -18.88 8.75
CA SER A 78 -12.80 -18.59 8.18
C SER A 78 -13.23 -17.14 8.34
N ASP A 79 -12.83 -16.52 9.45
CA ASP A 79 -13.22 -15.15 9.81
C ASP A 79 -12.26 -14.09 9.24
N TRP A 80 -11.32 -14.51 8.38
CA TRP A 80 -10.40 -13.62 7.69
C TRP A 80 -10.82 -13.45 6.22
N PRO A 81 -10.47 -12.31 5.60
CA PRO A 81 -10.67 -12.15 4.16
C PRO A 81 -10.00 -13.28 3.38
N LYS A 82 -10.61 -13.66 2.27
CA LYS A 82 -10.08 -14.69 1.37
C LYS A 82 -8.86 -14.15 0.63
N SER A 83 -7.83 -14.99 0.45
CA SER A 83 -6.70 -14.65 -0.39
C SER A 83 -7.06 -14.70 -1.88
N ALA A 84 -6.38 -13.90 -2.70
CA ALA A 84 -6.46 -13.92 -4.15
C ALA A 84 -6.16 -15.32 -4.74
N VAL A 85 -5.31 -16.09 -4.05
CA VAL A 85 -5.05 -17.51 -4.37
C VAL A 85 -6.34 -18.33 -4.31
N SER A 86 -7.06 -18.26 -3.18
CA SER A 86 -8.33 -18.98 -2.99
C SER A 86 -9.46 -18.43 -3.86
N LEU A 87 -9.39 -17.14 -4.21
CA LEU A 87 -10.28 -16.46 -5.14
C LEU A 87 -9.90 -16.69 -6.60
N ARG A 88 -8.97 -17.61 -6.91
CA ARG A 88 -8.69 -18.04 -8.29
C ARG A 88 -8.24 -16.92 -9.24
N ALA A 89 -7.57 -15.88 -8.74
CA ALA A 89 -6.84 -14.95 -9.60
C ALA A 89 -5.73 -15.71 -10.38
N ASP A 90 -5.27 -15.17 -11.50
CA ASP A 90 -4.42 -15.89 -12.46
C ASP A 90 -2.97 -16.04 -11.96
N ILE A 91 -2.36 -14.92 -11.58
CA ILE A 91 -1.00 -14.84 -11.02
C ILE A 91 -1.09 -14.05 -9.72
N ILE A 92 -0.58 -14.62 -8.63
CA ILE A 92 -0.58 -13.95 -7.33
C ILE A 92 0.84 -13.89 -6.79
N VAL A 93 1.29 -12.72 -6.37
CA VAL A 93 2.58 -12.54 -5.70
C VAL A 93 2.33 -12.28 -4.22
N GLN A 94 2.94 -13.07 -3.35
CA GLN A 94 2.85 -12.91 -1.90
C GLN A 94 4.24 -12.72 -1.30
N SER A 95 4.44 -11.64 -0.54
CA SER A 95 5.69 -11.43 0.21
C SER A 95 5.57 -12.16 1.54
N THR A 96 5.97 -13.43 1.57
CA THR A 96 5.88 -14.29 2.76
C THR A 96 6.56 -13.64 3.98
N HIS A 97 7.68 -12.95 3.78
CA HIS A 97 8.41 -12.27 4.86
C HIS A 97 7.69 -11.06 5.49
N LYS A 98 6.66 -10.51 4.84
CA LYS A 98 5.95 -9.32 5.37
C LYS A 98 4.92 -9.67 6.44
N THR A 99 4.20 -10.79 6.26
CA THR A 99 3.07 -11.14 7.14
C THR A 99 3.09 -12.59 7.64
N GLN A 100 4.12 -13.35 7.30
CA GLN A 100 4.43 -14.67 7.87
C GLN A 100 5.90 -14.70 8.33
N GLY A 101 6.35 -15.83 8.88
CA GLY A 101 7.68 -15.99 9.49
C GLY A 101 8.84 -16.28 8.55
N ALA A 102 8.78 -15.89 7.27
CA ALA A 102 9.91 -16.10 6.34
C ALA A 102 10.95 -14.97 6.43
N LEU A 103 12.20 -15.25 6.03
CA LEU A 103 13.26 -14.25 6.04
C LEU A 103 13.07 -13.20 4.94
N THR A 104 13.47 -11.95 5.19
CA THR A 104 13.45 -10.85 4.20
C THR A 104 14.02 -11.28 2.85
N GLN A 105 13.44 -10.78 1.76
CA GLN A 105 13.66 -11.20 0.36
C GLN A 105 12.92 -12.47 -0.07
N SER A 106 12.19 -13.14 0.84
CA SER A 106 11.44 -14.35 0.52
C SER A 106 9.99 -14.05 0.09
N ALA A 107 9.57 -14.57 -1.06
CA ALA A 107 8.23 -14.41 -1.61
C ALA A 107 7.78 -15.68 -2.34
N MET A 108 6.46 -15.84 -2.52
CA MET A 108 5.84 -16.92 -3.29
C MET A 108 5.09 -16.34 -4.49
N LEU A 109 5.21 -17.03 -5.63
CA LEU A 109 4.40 -16.79 -6.82
C LEU A 109 3.42 -17.96 -6.99
N HIS A 110 2.13 -17.67 -7.03
CA HIS A 110 1.07 -18.65 -7.20
C HIS A 110 0.45 -18.52 -8.59
N LEU A 111 0.17 -19.65 -9.22
CA LEU A 111 -0.44 -19.73 -10.55
C LEU A 111 -1.69 -20.62 -10.49
N ASN A 112 -2.87 -20.02 -10.61
CA ASN A 112 -4.08 -20.80 -10.85
C ASN A 112 -4.15 -21.22 -12.32
N ASP A 113 -4.68 -22.41 -12.58
CA ASP A 113 -4.87 -22.91 -13.94
C ASP A 113 -6.30 -22.61 -14.40
N ASN A 114 -6.43 -21.68 -15.33
CA ASN A 114 -7.70 -21.23 -15.90
C ASN A 114 -7.63 -21.01 -17.42
N GLY A 115 -6.49 -21.37 -18.05
CA GLY A 115 -6.28 -21.25 -19.49
C GLY A 115 -5.78 -19.90 -20.01
N LEU A 116 -5.72 -18.83 -19.18
CA LEU A 116 -5.27 -17.50 -19.61
C LEU A 116 -3.74 -17.31 -19.47
N VAL A 117 -3.09 -18.07 -18.59
CA VAL A 117 -1.65 -17.92 -18.29
C VAL A 117 -0.84 -19.16 -18.67
N ASN A 118 0.20 -18.94 -19.48
CA ASN A 118 1.15 -19.98 -19.86
C ASN A 118 2.23 -20.18 -18.78
N ARG A 119 2.13 -21.27 -18.01
CA ARG A 119 3.08 -21.63 -16.93
C ARG A 119 4.53 -21.78 -17.39
N ALA A 120 4.77 -22.35 -18.56
CA ALA A 120 6.13 -22.53 -19.08
C ALA A 120 6.78 -21.17 -19.40
N ARG A 121 6.00 -20.22 -19.95
CA ARG A 121 6.47 -18.86 -20.19
C ARG A 121 6.76 -18.12 -18.89
N VAL A 122 5.93 -18.27 -17.86
CA VAL A 122 6.21 -17.68 -16.53
C VAL A 122 7.51 -18.22 -15.96
N ALA A 123 7.74 -19.54 -16.01
CA ALA A 123 8.99 -20.15 -15.54
C ALA A 123 10.22 -19.63 -16.30
N GLN A 124 10.12 -19.44 -17.63
CA GLN A 124 11.19 -18.82 -18.42
C GLN A 124 11.47 -17.38 -17.98
N MET A 125 10.44 -16.56 -17.75
CA MET A 125 10.64 -15.19 -17.29
C MET A 125 11.27 -15.13 -15.89
N LEU A 126 10.87 -16.02 -14.98
CA LEU A 126 11.50 -16.13 -13.66
C LEU A 126 12.99 -16.46 -13.76
N SER A 127 13.40 -17.31 -14.71
CA SER A 127 14.82 -17.66 -14.90
C SER A 127 15.69 -16.48 -15.33
N LEU A 128 15.12 -15.41 -15.89
CA LEU A 128 15.84 -14.17 -16.24
C LEU A 128 16.10 -13.27 -15.02
N LEU A 129 15.26 -13.37 -13.99
CA LEU A 129 15.28 -12.50 -12.81
C LEU A 129 15.94 -13.16 -11.59
N GLN A 130 15.81 -14.49 -11.49
CA GLN A 130 16.34 -15.25 -10.37
C GLN A 130 17.83 -15.56 -10.54
N SER A 131 18.54 -15.60 -9.41
CA SER A 131 19.92 -16.09 -9.37
C SER A 131 19.97 -17.58 -9.76
N SER A 132 20.97 -17.98 -10.55
CA SER A 132 21.29 -19.39 -10.80
C SER A 132 21.74 -20.14 -9.55
N SER A 133 22.07 -19.42 -8.48
CA SER A 133 22.48 -19.93 -7.17
C SER A 133 21.58 -19.34 -6.09
N PRO A 134 20.34 -19.84 -5.92
CA PRO A 134 19.42 -19.32 -4.91
C PRO A 134 19.93 -19.65 -3.50
N SER A 135 19.63 -18.78 -2.54
CA SER A 135 19.97 -19.02 -1.14
C SER A 135 19.11 -20.14 -0.56
N SER A 136 19.74 -21.28 -0.23
CA SER A 136 19.06 -22.40 0.44
C SER A 136 18.45 -22.00 1.78
N ILE A 137 19.01 -20.99 2.46
CA ILE A 137 18.48 -20.48 3.73
C ILE A 137 17.14 -19.76 3.50
N LEU A 138 17.05 -18.94 2.45
CA LEU A 138 15.79 -18.26 2.11
C LEU A 138 14.72 -19.28 1.70
N LEU A 139 15.09 -20.28 0.88
CA LEU A 139 14.20 -21.37 0.48
C LEU A 139 13.71 -22.21 1.67
N ALA A 140 14.61 -22.54 2.61
CA ALA A 140 14.24 -23.25 3.84
C ALA A 140 13.29 -22.42 4.72
N SER A 141 13.50 -21.09 4.80
CA SER A 141 12.61 -20.21 5.55
C SER A 141 11.20 -20.13 4.94
N LEU A 142 11.09 -20.18 3.61
CA LEU A 142 9.80 -20.24 2.91
C LEU A 142 9.05 -21.53 3.23
N ASP A 143 9.74 -22.67 3.19
CA ASP A 143 9.11 -23.95 3.49
C ASP A 143 8.71 -24.06 4.97
N ALA A 144 9.55 -23.55 5.88
CA ALA A 144 9.23 -23.47 7.30
C ALA A 144 8.00 -22.58 7.58
N ALA A 145 7.92 -21.39 6.96
CA ALA A 145 6.76 -20.50 7.09
C ALA A 145 5.49 -21.16 6.55
N ARG A 146 5.57 -21.80 5.37
CA ARG A 146 4.47 -22.59 4.79
C ARG A 146 4.01 -23.69 5.74
N MET A 147 4.95 -24.45 6.32
CA MET A 147 4.65 -25.52 7.26
C MET A 147 3.93 -24.97 8.50
N GLN A 148 4.44 -23.90 9.11
CA GLN A 148 3.83 -23.26 10.28
C GLN A 148 2.38 -22.83 9.98
N MET A 149 2.14 -22.20 8.83
CA MET A 149 0.79 -21.78 8.46
C MET A 149 -0.13 -22.98 8.19
N ALA A 150 0.39 -24.08 7.65
CA ALA A 150 -0.39 -25.29 7.41
C ALA A 150 -0.76 -26.04 8.71
N THR A 151 0.12 -26.04 9.72
CA THR A 151 -0.08 -26.79 10.97
C THR A 151 -0.70 -25.96 12.09
N GLU A 152 -0.37 -24.67 12.16
CA GLU A 152 -0.70 -23.78 13.29
C GLU A 152 -1.42 -22.49 12.85
N GLY A 153 -1.49 -22.22 11.54
CA GLY A 153 -1.96 -20.93 11.01
C GLY A 153 -3.37 -20.57 11.47
N ARG A 154 -4.28 -21.54 11.53
CA ARG A 154 -5.67 -21.31 11.98
C ARG A 154 -5.72 -20.77 13.41
N GLU A 155 -5.03 -21.41 14.35
CA GLU A 155 -5.03 -21.02 15.76
C GLU A 155 -4.29 -19.70 16.00
N ARG A 156 -3.18 -19.48 15.28
CA ARG A 156 -2.43 -18.23 15.33
C ARG A 156 -3.26 -17.04 14.83
N LEU A 157 -3.96 -17.21 13.71
CA LEU A 157 -4.84 -16.18 13.16
C LEU A 157 -6.06 -15.91 14.04
N ALA A 158 -6.60 -16.93 14.72
CA ALA A 158 -7.64 -16.71 15.72
C ALA A 158 -7.14 -15.85 16.88
N THR A 159 -5.92 -16.10 17.37
CA THR A 159 -5.27 -15.29 18.41
C THR A 159 -5.06 -13.84 17.94
N ILE A 160 -4.50 -13.63 16.75
CA ILE A 160 -4.30 -12.29 16.17
C ILE A 160 -5.62 -11.54 16.08
N LEU A 161 -6.69 -12.20 15.62
CA LEU A 161 -8.01 -11.59 15.49
C LEU A 161 -8.55 -11.10 16.84
N VAL A 162 -8.37 -11.87 17.91
CA VAL A 162 -8.77 -11.48 19.26
C VAL A 162 -7.95 -10.29 19.76
N LEU A 163 -6.62 -10.32 19.59
CA LEU A 163 -5.74 -9.22 20.00
C LEU A 163 -6.07 -7.93 19.25
N ALA A 164 -6.19 -8.00 17.93
CA ALA A 164 -6.46 -6.84 17.10
C ALA A 164 -7.83 -6.22 17.38
N ARG A 165 -8.88 -7.02 17.59
CA ARG A 165 -10.21 -6.52 17.99
C ARG A 165 -10.16 -5.82 19.35
N LYS A 166 -9.61 -6.48 20.37
CA LYS A 166 -9.46 -5.88 21.71
C LYS A 166 -8.67 -4.57 21.66
N ALA A 167 -7.57 -4.53 20.89
CA ALA A 167 -6.76 -3.34 20.72
C ALA A 167 -7.56 -2.22 20.05
N ARG A 168 -8.25 -2.53 18.95
CA ARG A 168 -9.08 -1.57 18.21
C ARG A 168 -10.16 -0.96 19.08
N ASP A 169 -10.92 -1.80 19.79
CA ASP A 169 -11.98 -1.34 20.70
C ASP A 169 -11.40 -0.40 21.77
N ALA A 170 -10.30 -0.79 22.41
CA ALA A 170 -9.65 0.02 23.43
C ALA A 170 -9.09 1.35 22.88
N ILE A 171 -8.61 1.39 21.63
CA ILE A 171 -8.12 2.62 20.99
C ILE A 171 -9.29 3.56 20.70
N CYS A 172 -10.42 3.05 20.22
CA CYS A 172 -11.61 3.86 19.94
C CYS A 172 -12.26 4.46 21.20
N GLU A 173 -11.94 3.97 22.40
CA GLU A 173 -12.33 4.58 23.67
C GLU A 173 -11.43 5.76 24.09
N MET A 174 -10.30 5.99 23.40
CA MET A 174 -9.35 7.06 23.72
C MET A 174 -9.70 8.34 22.97
N ASP A 175 -9.78 9.46 23.68
CA ASP A 175 -10.10 10.75 23.08
C ASP A 175 -9.05 11.18 22.04
N GLY A 176 -9.50 11.72 20.91
CA GLY A 176 -8.65 12.14 19.80
C GLY A 176 -8.00 11.01 18.98
N LEU A 177 -8.33 9.74 19.24
CA LEU A 177 -7.89 8.60 18.44
C LEU A 177 -9.08 7.88 17.78
N TRP A 178 -8.90 7.45 16.53
CA TRP A 178 -9.86 6.57 15.85
C TRP A 178 -9.13 5.46 15.11
N CYS A 179 -9.55 4.21 15.30
CA CYS A 179 -8.93 3.04 14.68
C CYS A 179 -9.89 2.33 13.72
N TYR A 180 -9.75 2.57 12.40
CA TYR A 180 -10.75 2.16 11.41
C TYR A 180 -10.89 0.64 11.28
N GLY A 181 -12.12 0.14 11.25
CA GLY A 181 -12.41 -1.28 11.03
C GLY A 181 -13.54 -1.53 10.03
N ASP A 182 -14.31 -2.57 10.31
CA ASP A 182 -15.37 -3.11 9.44
C ASP A 182 -16.46 -2.09 9.09
N GLU A 183 -16.59 -0.99 9.84
CA GLU A 183 -17.55 0.09 9.57
C GLU A 183 -17.34 0.77 8.20
N LEU A 184 -16.16 0.61 7.60
CA LEU A 184 -15.85 1.17 6.28
C LEU A 184 -16.19 0.22 5.12
N ILE A 185 -16.55 -1.04 5.40
CA ILE A 185 -16.85 -2.02 4.36
C ILE A 185 -18.08 -1.57 3.55
N GLY A 186 -17.95 -1.61 2.23
CA GLY A 186 -18.97 -1.18 1.27
C GLY A 186 -18.89 0.30 0.87
N ALA A 187 -18.10 1.11 1.57
CA ALA A 187 -17.82 2.49 1.17
C ALA A 187 -16.62 2.54 0.21
N ASN A 188 -16.69 3.40 -0.82
CA ASN A 188 -15.54 3.78 -1.66
C ASN A 188 -14.65 2.58 -2.08
N GLY A 189 -15.28 1.54 -2.66
CA GLY A 189 -14.56 0.37 -3.20
C GLY A 189 -14.03 -0.63 -2.17
N ILE A 190 -14.18 -0.36 -0.87
CA ILE A 190 -13.70 -1.24 0.22
C ILE A 190 -14.57 -2.50 0.27
N PHE A 191 -14.01 -3.64 -0.13
CA PHE A 191 -14.72 -4.93 -0.08
C PHE A 191 -14.51 -5.65 1.26
N ALA A 192 -13.29 -5.60 1.79
CA ALA A 192 -12.94 -6.18 3.08
C ALA A 192 -11.74 -5.44 3.68
N ILE A 193 -11.51 -5.66 4.97
CA ILE A 193 -10.38 -5.10 5.71
C ILE A 193 -9.60 -6.24 6.36
N ASP A 194 -8.27 -6.14 6.30
CA ASP A 194 -7.35 -6.99 7.04
C ASP A 194 -7.43 -6.62 8.53
N PRO A 195 -7.96 -7.51 9.39
CA PRO A 195 -8.16 -7.18 10.80
C PRO A 195 -6.85 -7.00 11.56
N SER A 196 -5.71 -7.51 11.06
CA SER A 196 -4.39 -7.35 11.68
C SER A 196 -3.85 -5.92 11.61
N LYS A 197 -4.37 -5.11 10.68
CA LYS A 197 -3.94 -3.73 10.46
C LYS A 197 -4.72 -2.79 11.38
N LEU A 198 -4.03 -2.22 12.35
CA LEU A 198 -4.55 -1.15 13.20
C LEU A 198 -4.18 0.20 12.56
N ILE A 199 -5.14 0.80 11.85
CA ILE A 199 -4.98 2.10 11.20
C ILE A 199 -5.49 3.17 12.16
N ILE A 200 -4.57 3.87 12.82
CA ILE A 200 -4.89 4.74 13.96
C ILE A 200 -4.73 6.19 13.54
N ARG A 201 -5.85 6.90 13.37
CA ARG A 201 -5.87 8.34 13.24
C ARG A 201 -5.43 8.99 14.54
N VAL A 202 -4.45 9.87 14.44
CA VAL A 202 -3.90 10.64 15.56
C VAL A 202 -4.12 12.14 15.37
N SER A 203 -4.57 12.59 14.20
CA SER A 203 -4.66 14.02 13.86
C SER A 203 -5.51 14.85 14.84
N GLU A 204 -6.46 14.24 15.55
CA GLU A 204 -7.32 14.94 16.53
C GLU A 204 -6.61 15.21 17.87
N THR A 205 -5.48 14.56 18.12
CA THR A 205 -4.54 14.93 19.21
C THR A 205 -3.73 16.20 18.86
N GLY A 206 -3.80 16.67 17.62
CA GLY A 206 -2.95 17.76 17.13
C GLY A 206 -1.53 17.34 16.81
N LEU A 207 -1.27 16.03 16.70
CA LEU A 207 -0.06 15.44 16.15
C LEU A 207 -0.29 14.96 14.71
N SER A 208 0.69 15.14 13.84
CA SER A 208 0.77 14.37 12.59
C SER A 208 1.12 12.90 12.89
N GLY A 209 0.85 12.00 11.94
CA GLY A 209 1.30 10.61 12.05
C GLY A 209 2.82 10.50 12.18
N PHE A 210 3.57 11.35 11.47
CA PHE A 210 5.03 11.43 11.57
C PHE A 210 5.52 11.79 12.98
N GLU A 211 4.92 12.81 13.61
CA GLU A 211 5.24 13.20 14.99
C GLU A 211 4.87 12.09 15.98
N ALA A 212 3.69 11.48 15.84
CA ALA A 212 3.26 10.38 16.70
C ALA A 212 4.20 9.17 16.58
N SER A 213 4.60 8.80 15.35
CA SER A 213 5.59 7.74 15.11
C SER A 213 6.93 8.04 15.76
N ALA A 214 7.43 9.27 15.64
CA ALA A 214 8.68 9.69 16.26
C ALA A 214 8.61 9.60 17.80
N LEU A 215 7.50 10.05 18.39
CA LEU A 215 7.25 9.96 19.85
C LEU A 215 7.21 8.51 20.33
N LEU A 216 6.47 7.63 19.64
CA LEU A 216 6.40 6.20 19.95
C LEU A 216 7.79 5.56 19.92
N ARG A 217 8.60 5.90 18.91
CA ARG A 217 9.96 5.37 18.79
C ARG A 217 10.87 5.88 19.91
N GLN A 218 10.86 7.19 20.18
CA GLN A 218 11.82 7.83 21.08
C GLN A 218 11.50 7.59 22.56
N GLU A 219 10.22 7.66 22.95
CA GLU A 219 9.81 7.60 24.35
C GLU A 219 9.39 6.17 24.78
N TYR A 220 8.92 5.36 23.83
CA TYR A 220 8.36 4.03 24.12
C TYR A 220 9.13 2.87 23.48
N ASN A 221 10.12 3.15 22.64
CA ASN A 221 10.82 2.13 21.83
C ASN A 221 9.85 1.29 20.97
N LEU A 222 8.75 1.91 20.51
CA LEU A 222 7.75 1.27 19.66
C LEU A 222 7.92 1.73 18.21
N GLU A 223 8.20 0.78 17.33
CA GLU A 223 8.26 0.99 15.89
C GLU A 223 6.88 0.69 15.28
N VAL A 224 6.29 1.69 14.63
CA VAL A 224 5.08 1.50 13.82
C VAL A 224 5.48 1.03 12.42
N GLU A 225 4.57 0.38 11.69
CA GLU A 225 4.85 -0.10 10.34
C GLU A 225 5.14 1.07 9.39
N PHE A 226 4.31 2.11 9.43
CA PHE A 226 4.61 3.43 8.89
C PHE A 226 3.62 4.48 9.42
N ALA A 227 3.82 5.72 9.02
CA ALA A 227 2.92 6.83 9.32
C ALA A 227 2.76 7.74 8.11
N ASP A 228 1.65 8.47 8.08
CA ASP A 228 1.38 9.52 7.10
C ASP A 228 1.05 10.86 7.79
N LEU A 229 0.46 11.80 7.05
CA LEU A 229 0.10 13.12 7.57
C LEU A 229 -0.88 13.09 8.75
N ARG A 230 -1.69 12.03 8.91
CA ARG A 230 -2.83 11.98 9.85
C ARG A 230 -2.85 10.77 10.77
N GLN A 231 -2.17 9.70 10.40
CA GLN A 231 -2.33 8.40 11.03
C GLN A 231 -1.03 7.61 11.09
N ILE A 232 -1.00 6.67 12.03
CA ILE A 232 0.03 5.65 12.16
C ILE A 232 -0.60 4.28 11.86
N ILE A 233 0.23 3.36 11.39
CA ILE A 233 -0.20 1.99 11.10
C ILE A 233 0.60 1.02 11.96
N CYS A 234 -0.11 0.19 12.72
CA CYS A 234 0.48 -0.91 13.48
C CYS A 234 -0.07 -2.24 12.93
N SER A 235 0.80 -3.24 12.83
CA SER A 235 0.41 -4.60 12.47
C SER A 235 0.46 -5.51 13.69
N ILE A 236 -0.60 -6.27 13.93
CA ILE A 236 -0.58 -7.38 14.88
C ILE A 236 -0.17 -8.65 14.13
N THR A 237 0.90 -9.28 14.56
CA THR A 237 1.50 -10.45 13.93
C THR A 237 1.38 -11.69 14.81
N PHE A 238 1.82 -12.85 14.29
CA PHE A 238 1.87 -14.08 15.09
C PHE A 238 2.89 -14.05 16.24
N ALA A 239 3.76 -13.03 16.27
CA ALA A 239 4.73 -12.80 17.33
C ALA A 239 4.17 -11.92 18.46
N ASP A 240 3.02 -11.28 18.24
CA ASP A 240 2.39 -10.41 19.22
C ASP A 240 1.63 -11.18 20.29
N THR A 241 1.56 -10.57 21.47
CA THR A 241 0.94 -11.14 22.66
C THR A 241 0.04 -10.09 23.30
N GLU A 242 -0.72 -10.48 24.32
CA GLU A 242 -1.44 -9.50 25.14
C GLU A 242 -0.46 -8.47 25.73
N SER A 243 0.75 -8.88 26.15
CA SER A 243 1.75 -7.97 26.71
C SER A 243 2.20 -6.90 25.71
N THR A 244 2.56 -7.30 24.47
CA THR A 244 2.99 -6.33 23.44
C THR A 244 1.85 -5.40 23.04
N THR A 245 0.63 -5.93 22.96
CA THR A 245 -0.57 -5.13 22.70
C THR A 245 -0.84 -4.13 23.83
N HIS A 246 -0.68 -4.51 25.10
CA HIS A 246 -0.84 -3.59 26.23
C HIS A 246 0.20 -2.47 26.21
N GLN A 247 1.47 -2.75 25.86
CA GLN A 247 2.50 -1.72 25.72
C GLN A 247 2.12 -0.67 24.66
N LEU A 248 1.58 -1.11 23.52
CA LEU A 248 1.04 -0.20 22.50
C LEU A 248 -0.10 0.65 23.07
N LEU A 249 -1.07 0.03 23.74
CA LEU A 249 -2.22 0.74 24.31
C LEU A 249 -1.81 1.77 25.37
N ASP A 250 -0.83 1.46 26.22
CA ASP A 250 -0.33 2.39 27.23
C ASP A 250 0.37 3.61 26.60
N ALA A 251 1.14 3.38 25.53
CA ALA A 251 1.76 4.47 24.77
C ALA A 251 0.70 5.36 24.08
N LEU A 252 -0.32 4.73 23.46
CA LEU A 252 -1.43 5.46 22.82
C LEU A 252 -2.26 6.26 23.83
N ARG A 253 -2.51 5.74 25.04
CA ARG A 253 -3.17 6.48 26.13
C ARG A 253 -2.38 7.70 26.60
N HIS A 254 -1.06 7.70 26.46
CA HIS A 254 -0.27 8.88 26.73
C HIS A 254 -0.36 9.86 25.55
N LEU A 255 -0.26 9.37 24.32
CA LEU A 255 -0.43 10.19 23.12
C LEU A 255 -1.80 10.88 23.06
N SER A 256 -2.88 10.19 23.43
CA SER A 256 -4.23 10.76 23.45
C SER A 256 -4.38 11.95 24.40
N LYS A 257 -3.48 12.11 25.38
CA LYS A 257 -3.47 13.25 26.31
C LYS A 257 -2.75 14.47 25.75
N TYR A 258 -1.99 14.32 24.67
CA TYR A 258 -1.46 15.46 23.94
C TYR A 258 -2.65 16.11 23.24
N HIS A 259 -3.28 17.09 23.88
CA HIS A 259 -4.16 18.03 23.20
C HIS A 259 -3.37 19.32 23.01
N ARG A 260 -2.52 19.33 21.98
CA ARG A 260 -1.85 20.59 21.59
C ARG A 260 -2.95 21.56 21.16
N GLN A 261 -2.98 22.79 21.67
CA GLN A 261 -4.00 23.79 21.28
C GLN A 261 -4.06 23.86 19.76
N ILE A 262 -5.13 23.31 19.18
CA ILE A 262 -5.26 23.15 17.74
C ILE A 262 -5.59 24.53 17.17
N ASN A 263 -4.60 25.22 16.62
CA ASN A 263 -4.91 26.24 15.63
C ASN A 263 -5.41 25.48 14.39
N HIS A 264 -6.73 25.50 14.14
CA HIS A 264 -7.35 24.85 12.98
C HIS A 264 -6.68 25.21 11.64
N ALA A 265 -5.94 26.33 11.57
CA ALA A 265 -5.14 26.73 10.42
C ALA A 265 -3.95 25.79 10.12
N ASP A 266 -3.34 25.16 11.12
CA ASP A 266 -2.12 24.34 10.97
C ASP A 266 -2.37 22.97 10.30
N PHE A 267 -3.63 22.54 10.27
CA PHE A 267 -4.09 21.28 9.71
C PHE A 267 -4.97 21.44 8.45
N SER A 268 -4.95 22.61 7.81
CA SER A 268 -5.50 22.74 6.45
C SER A 268 -4.65 21.91 5.49
N LEU A 269 -4.98 20.63 5.39
CA LEU A 269 -4.26 19.65 4.60
C LEU A 269 -4.42 19.99 3.12
N ILE A 270 -3.31 20.27 2.44
CA ILE A 270 -3.28 20.16 0.98
C ILE A 270 -3.50 18.67 0.68
N LYS A 271 -4.63 18.38 0.03
CA LYS A 271 -4.97 17.03 -0.37
C LYS A 271 -4.00 16.57 -1.47
N PRO A 272 -3.74 15.26 -1.58
CA PRO A 272 -3.15 14.72 -2.80
C PRO A 272 -3.95 15.21 -4.01
N PRO A 273 -3.28 15.51 -5.13
CA PRO A 273 -3.94 15.83 -6.40
C PRO A 273 -5.02 14.80 -6.75
N ASP A 274 -6.17 15.29 -7.20
CA ASP A 274 -7.25 14.45 -7.73
C ASP A 274 -6.93 14.09 -9.20
N GLY A 275 -7.29 12.88 -9.63
CA GLY A 275 -7.11 12.44 -11.00
C GLY A 275 -5.71 11.94 -11.32
N LEU A 276 -5.61 11.25 -12.45
CA LEU A 276 -4.34 10.75 -12.98
C LEU A 276 -3.56 11.87 -13.71
N PRO A 277 -2.24 11.98 -13.52
CA PRO A 277 -1.43 12.93 -14.27
C PRO A 277 -1.48 12.67 -15.77
N ARG A 278 -1.32 13.75 -16.56
CA ARG A 278 -1.31 13.64 -18.02
C ARG A 278 -0.04 12.93 -18.51
N SER A 279 -0.19 11.70 -18.98
CA SER A 279 0.84 10.94 -19.70
C SER A 279 1.05 11.48 -21.12
N VAL A 280 2.29 11.82 -21.47
CA VAL A 280 2.67 12.36 -22.81
C VAL A 280 3.45 11.34 -23.63
N ILE A 281 4.40 10.65 -22.99
CA ILE A 281 5.18 9.58 -23.60
C ILE A 281 5.24 8.38 -22.66
N SER A 282 5.67 7.23 -23.18
CA SER A 282 5.77 6.04 -22.34
C SER A 282 6.85 6.22 -21.26
N VAL A 283 6.65 5.58 -20.10
CA VAL A 283 7.65 5.54 -19.01
C VAL A 283 9.00 5.05 -19.52
N ARG A 284 9.00 4.11 -20.47
CA ARG A 284 10.22 3.59 -21.09
C ARG A 284 10.94 4.67 -21.90
N ASP A 285 10.22 5.35 -22.79
CA ASP A 285 10.82 6.38 -23.64
C ASP A 285 11.31 7.57 -22.81
N ALA A 286 10.56 7.94 -21.77
CA ALA A 286 10.98 8.97 -20.83
C ALA A 286 12.24 8.59 -20.06
N TYR A 287 12.33 7.34 -19.59
CA TYR A 287 13.50 6.84 -18.87
C TYR A 287 14.76 6.81 -19.76
N PHE A 288 14.61 6.46 -21.03
CA PHE A 288 15.72 6.42 -22.00
C PHE A 288 15.94 7.72 -22.78
N ALA A 289 15.22 8.80 -22.44
CA ALA A 289 15.37 10.09 -23.08
C ALA A 289 16.80 10.62 -22.89
N THR A 290 17.40 11.14 -23.96
CA THR A 290 18.78 11.67 -23.95
C THR A 290 18.83 13.18 -23.74
N ASN A 291 17.72 13.86 -24.02
CA ASN A 291 17.50 15.30 -23.92
C ASN A 291 16.96 15.71 -22.53
N VAL A 292 17.63 15.28 -21.47
CA VAL A 292 17.23 15.54 -20.07
C VAL A 292 18.05 16.67 -19.45
N ARG A 293 17.41 17.56 -18.69
CA ARG A 293 18.10 18.55 -17.85
C ARG A 293 17.46 18.69 -16.47
N HIS A 294 18.24 19.19 -15.52
CA HIS A 294 17.74 19.56 -14.20
C HIS A 294 17.20 20.99 -14.21
N VAL A 295 16.03 21.17 -13.62
CA VAL A 295 15.36 22.48 -13.47
C VAL A 295 14.92 22.67 -12.04
N SER A 296 14.65 23.91 -11.64
CA SER A 296 14.00 24.16 -10.35
C SER A 296 12.61 23.53 -10.33
N LEU A 297 12.11 23.25 -9.13
CA LEU A 297 10.76 22.71 -8.97
C LEU A 297 9.68 23.62 -9.61
N ASP A 298 9.83 24.94 -9.49
CA ASP A 298 8.88 25.88 -10.11
C ASP A 298 8.96 25.88 -11.63
N GLU A 299 10.16 25.74 -12.20
CA GLU A 299 10.36 25.66 -13.65
C GLU A 299 9.83 24.33 -14.22
N ALA A 300 9.72 23.28 -13.41
CA ALA A 300 9.22 21.98 -13.86
C ALA A 300 7.72 21.96 -14.16
N VAL A 301 6.96 22.91 -13.63
CA VAL A 301 5.52 23.00 -13.85
C VAL A 301 5.22 23.20 -15.34
N GLY A 302 4.42 22.32 -15.91
CA GLY A 302 4.08 22.27 -17.33
C GLY A 302 5.03 21.44 -18.18
N HIS A 303 6.10 20.88 -17.61
CA HIS A 303 7.08 20.06 -18.33
C HIS A 303 6.92 18.56 -18.07
N VAL A 304 7.37 17.75 -19.03
CA VAL A 304 7.40 16.29 -18.94
C VAL A 304 8.57 15.85 -18.07
N LEU A 305 8.30 15.04 -17.04
CA LEU A 305 9.33 14.53 -16.13
C LEU A 305 10.13 13.38 -16.75
N ALA A 306 11.41 13.31 -16.39
CA ALA A 306 12.33 12.25 -16.75
C ALA A 306 12.63 11.29 -15.57
N GLU A 307 11.96 11.46 -14.44
CA GLU A 307 12.14 10.69 -13.22
C GLU A 307 10.82 10.50 -12.47
N SER A 308 10.78 9.53 -11.56
CA SER A 308 9.61 9.31 -10.72
C SER A 308 9.63 10.24 -9.52
N VAL A 309 8.47 10.73 -9.09
CA VAL A 309 8.32 11.48 -7.84
C VAL A 309 7.35 10.72 -6.95
N ILE A 310 7.90 10.07 -5.92
CA ILE A 310 7.16 9.13 -5.08
C ILE A 310 7.16 9.65 -3.63
N PRO A 311 6.06 10.24 -3.14
CA PRO A 311 5.86 10.56 -1.73
C PRO A 311 5.92 9.29 -0.87
N TYR A 312 6.78 9.30 0.13
CA TYR A 312 6.98 8.19 1.05
C TYR A 312 6.89 8.64 2.51
N PRO A 313 6.07 7.95 3.32
CA PRO A 313 5.06 6.93 2.98
C PRO A 313 3.81 7.50 2.26
N PRO A 314 2.97 6.68 1.57
CA PRO A 314 3.03 5.21 1.46
C PRO A 314 3.95 4.67 0.35
N GLY A 315 4.57 5.52 -0.46
CA GLY A 315 5.44 5.06 -1.55
C GLY A 315 4.70 4.74 -2.85
N VAL A 316 3.52 5.30 -3.05
CA VAL A 316 2.79 5.24 -4.32
C VAL A 316 3.26 6.41 -5.20
N PRO A 317 3.64 6.18 -6.47
CA PRO A 317 4.07 7.27 -7.34
C PRO A 317 2.99 8.34 -7.47
N LEU A 318 3.37 9.59 -7.20
CA LEU A 318 2.53 10.74 -7.54
C LEU A 318 2.69 11.07 -9.02
N LEU A 319 3.92 10.98 -9.51
CA LEU A 319 4.28 11.18 -10.91
C LEU A 319 5.29 10.11 -11.32
N VAL A 320 5.16 9.61 -12.56
CA VAL A 320 6.14 8.73 -13.21
C VAL A 320 6.80 9.43 -14.41
N PRO A 321 7.97 8.95 -14.89
CA PRO A 321 8.59 9.49 -16.09
C PRO A 321 7.62 9.49 -17.27
N GLY A 322 7.59 10.59 -18.03
CA GLY A 322 6.71 10.75 -19.18
C GLY A 322 5.39 11.47 -18.89
N GLU A 323 5.10 11.76 -17.61
CA GLU A 323 3.98 12.57 -17.18
C GLU A 323 4.37 14.04 -16.97
N ILE A 324 3.37 14.93 -17.02
CA ILE A 324 3.56 16.36 -16.77
C ILE A 324 3.37 16.70 -15.31
N MET A 325 4.31 17.47 -14.75
CA MET A 325 4.10 18.09 -13.45
C MET A 325 3.19 19.32 -13.60
N GLU A 326 2.02 19.29 -12.97
CA GLU A 326 1.15 20.48 -12.85
C GLU A 326 1.35 21.21 -11.52
N GLY A 327 0.86 22.45 -11.41
CA GLY A 327 1.07 23.31 -10.23
C GLY A 327 0.60 22.67 -8.91
N HIS A 328 -0.54 21.98 -8.93
CA HIS A 328 -1.07 21.31 -7.73
C HIS A 328 -0.18 20.14 -7.26
N HIS A 329 0.56 19.48 -8.18
CA HIS A 329 1.50 18.42 -7.81
C HIS A 329 2.66 19.01 -7.03
N ARG A 330 3.24 20.11 -7.53
CA ARG A 330 4.28 20.87 -6.82
C ARG A 330 3.81 21.29 -5.43
N ASP A 331 2.64 21.92 -5.36
CA ASP A 331 2.13 22.49 -4.12
C ASP A 331 1.93 21.40 -3.05
N PHE A 332 1.39 20.24 -3.44
CA PHE A 332 1.28 19.08 -2.57
C PHE A 332 2.64 18.54 -2.13
N LEU A 333 3.61 18.39 -3.04
CA LEU A 333 4.94 17.87 -2.70
C LEU A 333 5.70 18.77 -1.73
N GLN A 334 5.65 20.09 -1.93
CA GLN A 334 6.25 21.07 -1.00
C GLN A 334 5.60 20.98 0.38
N TYR A 335 4.28 20.88 0.43
CA TYR A 335 3.54 20.70 1.67
C TYR A 335 3.91 19.38 2.38
N PHE A 336 3.94 18.27 1.64
CA PHE A 336 4.26 16.93 2.16
C PHE A 336 5.67 16.88 2.77
N LEU A 337 6.67 17.42 2.07
CA LEU A 337 8.04 17.56 2.60
C LEU A 337 8.09 18.47 3.84
N GLY A 338 7.37 19.59 3.82
CA GLY A 338 7.28 20.51 4.94
C GLY A 338 6.68 19.90 6.21
N LYS A 339 5.90 18.81 6.07
CA LYS A 339 5.32 18.04 7.18
C LYS A 339 6.15 16.83 7.61
N GLY A 340 7.34 16.64 7.04
CA GLY A 340 8.27 15.57 7.43
C GLY A 340 8.20 14.30 6.58
N GLY A 341 7.41 14.30 5.50
CA GLY A 341 7.46 13.26 4.49
C GLY A 341 8.79 13.26 3.73
N SER A 342 9.06 12.17 3.02
CA SER A 342 10.28 12.01 2.20
C SER A 342 9.93 11.63 0.77
N LEU A 343 10.86 11.81 -0.17
CA LEU A 343 10.65 11.45 -1.58
C LEU A 343 11.60 10.34 -2.02
N VAL A 344 11.08 9.43 -2.84
CA VAL A 344 11.82 8.33 -3.47
C VAL A 344 11.70 8.42 -4.99
N GLY A 345 12.68 7.89 -5.71
CA GLY A 345 12.68 7.85 -7.18
C GLY A 345 13.16 9.12 -7.88
N ILE A 346 13.32 10.21 -7.12
CA ILE A 346 13.81 11.51 -7.55
C ILE A 346 15.32 11.65 -7.33
N ALA A 347 16.03 12.30 -8.26
CA ALA A 347 17.47 12.53 -8.17
C ALA A 347 17.88 13.48 -7.03
N ASP A 348 17.04 14.46 -6.70
CA ASP A 348 17.22 15.36 -5.55
C ASP A 348 16.07 15.15 -4.53
N PRO A 349 16.30 14.37 -3.46
CA PRO A 349 15.28 14.09 -2.45
C PRO A 349 14.77 15.33 -1.69
N ASN A 350 15.48 16.45 -1.75
CA ASN A 350 15.03 17.71 -1.12
C ASN A 350 14.14 18.55 -2.05
N LEU A 351 13.84 18.04 -3.25
CA LEU A 351 12.96 18.68 -4.24
C LEU A 351 13.39 20.11 -4.61
N ARG A 352 14.70 20.40 -4.60
CA ARG A 352 15.19 21.71 -5.09
C ARG A 352 15.24 21.72 -6.61
N THR A 353 15.59 20.57 -7.18
CA THR A 353 15.58 20.35 -8.62
C THR A 353 14.83 19.08 -9.00
N VAL A 354 14.32 19.05 -10.22
CA VAL A 354 13.77 17.85 -10.86
C VAL A 354 14.28 17.73 -12.29
N ARG A 355 14.26 16.52 -12.82
CA ARG A 355 14.70 16.21 -14.18
C ARG A 355 13.50 16.26 -15.13
N ILE A 356 13.61 17.10 -16.16
CA ILE A 356 12.62 17.20 -17.22
C ILE A 356 13.21 16.79 -18.57
N ILE A 357 12.32 16.41 -19.49
CA ILE A 357 12.63 16.16 -20.89
C ILE A 357 12.42 17.47 -21.66
N ASN A 358 13.45 17.92 -22.37
CA ASN A 358 13.34 19.09 -23.24
C ASN A 358 12.47 18.73 -24.46
N THR A 359 11.30 19.32 -24.55
CA THR A 359 10.37 19.13 -25.68
C THR A 359 10.67 20.08 -26.83
#